data_AF-A0A9D5KWT8-F1
#
_entry.id   AF-A0A9D5KWT8-F1
#
_cell.length_a   1.000
_cell.length_b   1.000
_cell.length_c   1.000
_cell.angle_alpha   90.00
_cell.angle_beta   90.00
_cell.angle_gamma   90.00
#
_symmetry.space_group_name_H-M   'P 1'
#
loop_
_entity.id
_entity.type
_entity.pdbx_description
1 polymer ?
#
loop_
_entity_poly.entity_id
_entity_poly.type
_entity_poly.pdbx_seq_one_letter_code
_entity_poly.pdbx_strand_id
1 'polypeptide(L)'
;MKFITTLLAGLAVAGVANAEYTSPDNGTTFTLQSLSTIEGSGVTVVDNGYLLSEDLTISASDKLQIVSGDRLMIADGVMITLDGEALFNPEETAYITRATEDAEPAGFILGGKATLENMDIQGGGIMYTGSEAFTVDNCNFTNINGVRSGYGVIVLSGASVGSKITNSTFKDCVPGAINTPANLGINLLIEGCTIQNVSMANELRPFINITSPTEGQLIIRNNTLIGNKLEKPGGIGVSNMLNLPGDNKVLIENNSVKDCSWGLNLIGGMEVRILNNEIIDNCWDPDDNGGIAATLYSLPTYPLDVYAEGNLFQGNKWGPCTIGGTIANFGKTEDPNAEDYNPGNNVFVNNHYTSAAGSLVECDFCNNTANVDYAQGNVWNYAETLEEAARTIFGSNYSSSYGEVIFDPIKTDTGVKVITDKENVKFNGRVEVYTVDGVKVFDGDSASISELHSGTYIITSGRVSQKIVK
;
A
#
# COMPACT_ATOMS: atom_id res chain seq x y z
N MET A 1 22.31 -45.44 -59.94
CA MET A 1 21.07 -45.04 -59.25
C MET A 1 21.14 -43.54 -59.04
N LYS A 2 20.21 -42.78 -59.62
CA LYS A 2 20.14 -41.31 -59.54
C LYS A 2 19.70 -40.91 -58.12
N PHE A 3 20.47 -40.09 -57.42
CA PHE A 3 19.99 -39.41 -56.22
C PHE A 3 19.27 -38.13 -56.65
N ILE A 4 18.01 -38.03 -56.25
CA ILE A 4 17.11 -36.90 -56.50
C ILE A 4 17.35 -35.86 -55.40
N THR A 5 17.74 -34.66 -55.81
CA THR A 5 17.80 -33.46 -54.98
C THR A 5 16.37 -32.98 -54.73
N THR A 6 15.94 -32.90 -53.46
CA THR A 6 14.66 -32.29 -53.09
C THR A 6 14.91 -30.89 -52.57
N LEU A 7 14.39 -29.90 -53.29
CA LEU A 7 14.42 -28.46 -52.99
C LEU A 7 13.38 -28.17 -51.90
N LEU A 8 13.80 -27.69 -50.72
CA LEU A 8 12.90 -27.16 -49.70
C LEU A 8 12.63 -25.68 -50.02
N ALA A 9 11.40 -25.35 -50.39
CA ALA A 9 10.94 -23.97 -50.49
C ALA A 9 10.63 -23.44 -49.08
N GLY A 10 11.45 -22.51 -48.58
CA GLY A 10 11.17 -21.78 -47.35
C GLY A 10 10.03 -20.80 -47.58
N LEU A 11 8.90 -21.00 -46.91
CA LEU A 11 7.92 -19.93 -46.70
C LEU A 11 8.53 -18.94 -45.71
N ALA A 12 8.91 -17.75 -46.19
CA ALA A 12 9.15 -16.61 -45.33
C ALA A 12 7.79 -16.14 -44.81
N VAL A 13 7.51 -16.38 -43.53
CA VAL A 13 6.44 -15.67 -42.83
C VAL A 13 6.98 -14.26 -42.62
N ALA A 14 6.51 -13.30 -43.43
CA ALA A 14 6.70 -11.89 -43.13
C ALA A 14 5.93 -11.62 -41.84
N GLY A 15 6.65 -11.45 -40.73
CA GLY A 15 6.07 -10.87 -39.53
C GLY A 15 5.54 -9.50 -39.91
N VAL A 16 4.29 -9.23 -39.54
CA VAL A 16 3.74 -7.88 -39.59
C VAL A 16 4.51 -7.11 -38.51
N ALA A 17 5.56 -6.40 -38.91
CA ALA A 17 6.11 -5.36 -38.05
C ALA A 17 5.02 -4.30 -37.96
N ASN A 18 4.47 -4.05 -36.78
CA ASN A 18 3.71 -2.83 -36.57
C ASN A 18 4.65 -1.68 -36.96
N ALA A 19 4.18 -0.78 -37.81
CA ALA A 19 4.90 0.46 -38.01
C ALA A 19 4.99 1.16 -36.65
N GLU A 20 6.17 1.66 -36.33
CA GLU A 20 6.46 2.39 -35.09
C GLU A 20 6.95 3.76 -35.51
N TYR A 21 6.39 4.82 -34.94
CA TYR A 21 6.95 6.15 -35.11
C TYR A 21 8.04 6.37 -34.07
N THR A 22 9.22 6.78 -34.53
CA THR A 22 10.30 7.27 -33.65
C THR A 22 10.54 8.74 -33.93
N SER A 23 10.52 9.56 -32.89
CA SER A 23 10.79 11.00 -33.00
C SER A 23 12.26 11.27 -33.41
N PRO A 24 12.56 12.42 -34.04
CA PRO A 24 13.82 12.66 -34.76
C PRO A 24 15.06 12.88 -33.87
N ASP A 25 14.91 12.91 -32.55
CA ASP A 25 15.99 13.16 -31.58
C ASP A 25 16.69 14.52 -31.80
N ASN A 26 15.91 15.60 -31.78
CA ASN A 26 16.42 16.94 -32.08
C ASN A 26 16.02 18.01 -31.06
N GLY A 27 15.54 17.62 -29.88
CA GLY A 27 15.11 18.54 -28.83
C GLY A 27 13.66 19.01 -28.95
N THR A 28 12.86 18.39 -29.82
CA THR A 28 11.49 18.84 -30.06
C THR A 28 10.57 18.42 -28.92
N THR A 29 9.69 19.35 -28.50
CA THR A 29 8.56 19.01 -27.64
C THR A 29 7.34 18.71 -28.49
N PHE A 30 6.89 17.47 -28.43
CA PHE A 30 5.69 16.99 -29.09
C PHE A 30 4.47 17.14 -28.19
N THR A 31 3.34 17.51 -28.79
CA THR A 31 2.01 17.39 -28.21
C THR A 31 1.20 16.42 -29.06
N LEU A 32 0.05 15.95 -28.57
CA LEU A 32 -0.83 15.13 -29.39
C LEU A 32 -1.25 15.85 -30.69
N GLN A 33 -1.48 17.16 -30.60
CA GLN A 33 -1.76 18.00 -31.76
C GLN A 33 -0.60 18.02 -32.76
N SER A 34 0.65 18.18 -32.33
CA SER A 34 1.78 18.20 -33.27
C SER A 34 2.09 16.82 -33.85
N LEU A 35 1.92 15.75 -33.09
CA LEU A 35 2.05 14.39 -33.60
C LEU A 35 0.97 14.08 -34.64
N SER A 36 -0.27 14.54 -34.43
CA SER A 36 -1.37 14.29 -35.37
C SER A 36 -1.20 14.92 -36.76
N THR A 37 -0.25 15.85 -36.94
CA THR A 37 0.07 16.46 -38.24
C THR A 37 1.25 15.79 -38.96
N ILE A 38 1.92 14.84 -38.30
CA ILE A 38 3.06 14.10 -38.85
C ILE A 38 2.53 12.81 -39.47
N GLU A 39 2.73 12.65 -40.78
CA GLU A 39 2.37 11.43 -41.49
C GLU A 39 3.13 10.24 -40.91
N GLY A 40 2.39 9.17 -40.56
CA GLY A 40 2.96 7.95 -39.99
C GLY A 40 3.32 8.04 -38.51
N SER A 41 2.86 9.07 -37.77
CA SER A 41 3.08 9.14 -36.31
C SER A 41 2.23 8.16 -35.49
N GLY A 42 1.25 7.50 -36.12
CA GLY A 42 0.23 6.68 -35.44
C GLY A 42 -0.86 7.49 -34.73
N VAL A 43 -0.68 8.81 -34.56
CA VAL A 43 -1.62 9.71 -33.88
C VAL A 43 -2.56 10.35 -34.90
N THR A 44 -3.87 10.24 -34.68
CA THR A 44 -4.90 10.86 -35.54
C THR A 44 -5.93 11.61 -34.71
N VAL A 45 -6.46 12.71 -35.26
CA VAL A 45 -7.58 13.44 -34.62
C VAL A 45 -8.87 12.66 -34.84
N VAL A 46 -9.62 12.47 -33.76
CA VAL A 46 -10.98 11.90 -33.75
C VAL A 46 -11.93 12.82 -32.99
N ASP A 47 -13.24 12.59 -33.10
CA ASP A 47 -14.28 13.52 -32.61
C ASP A 47 -14.08 14.02 -31.16
N ASN A 48 -13.53 13.17 -30.29
CA ASN A 48 -13.35 13.47 -28.86
C ASN A 48 -11.88 13.39 -28.39
N GLY A 49 -10.91 13.63 -29.28
CA GLY A 49 -9.49 13.67 -28.92
C GLY A 49 -8.57 13.09 -29.97
N TYR A 50 -7.63 12.26 -29.53
CA TYR A 50 -6.59 11.67 -30.38
C TYR A 50 -6.57 10.16 -30.24
N LEU A 51 -6.54 9.44 -31.36
CA LEU A 51 -6.32 8.00 -31.40
C LEU A 51 -4.85 7.73 -31.71
N LEU A 52 -4.17 6.99 -30.84
CA LEU A 52 -2.90 6.35 -31.14
C LEU A 52 -3.16 4.90 -31.58
N SER A 53 -2.83 4.62 -32.83
CA SER A 53 -3.12 3.33 -33.49
C SER A 53 -1.90 2.44 -33.69
N GLU A 54 -0.70 2.97 -33.47
CA GLU A 54 0.59 2.33 -33.69
C GLU A 54 1.56 2.72 -32.55
N ASP A 55 2.64 1.95 -32.37
CA ASP A 55 3.61 2.22 -31.32
C ASP A 55 4.30 3.58 -31.53
N LEU A 56 4.53 4.29 -30.42
CA LEU A 56 5.13 5.61 -30.40
C LEU A 56 6.37 5.63 -29.53
N THR A 57 7.51 5.97 -30.12
CA THR A 57 8.77 6.20 -29.42
C THR A 57 9.19 7.67 -29.52
N ILE A 58 9.42 8.28 -28.35
CA ILE A 58 9.95 9.62 -28.20
C ILE A 58 11.40 9.51 -27.74
N SER A 59 12.32 9.88 -28.63
CA SER A 59 13.76 9.79 -28.49
C SER A 59 14.31 10.64 -27.35
N ALA A 60 15.52 10.29 -26.88
CA ALA A 60 16.12 10.78 -25.64
C ALA A 60 16.23 12.30 -25.49
N SER A 61 16.44 13.07 -26.57
CA SER A 61 16.47 14.53 -26.50
C SER A 61 15.10 15.19 -26.68
N ASP A 62 14.11 14.47 -27.18
CA ASP A 62 12.76 14.97 -27.41
C ASP A 62 11.88 14.85 -26.16
N LYS A 63 10.68 15.42 -26.21
CA LYS A 63 9.72 15.39 -25.10
C LYS A 63 8.32 15.11 -25.60
N LEU A 64 7.50 14.48 -24.77
CA LEU A 64 6.05 14.45 -24.97
C LEU A 64 5.38 15.25 -23.86
N GLN A 65 4.59 16.23 -24.28
CA GLN A 65 3.77 17.04 -23.41
C GLN A 65 2.30 16.70 -23.64
N ILE A 66 1.60 16.37 -22.55
CA ILE A 66 0.14 16.28 -22.52
C ILE A 66 -0.39 17.56 -21.90
N VAL A 67 -1.32 18.23 -22.58
CA VAL A 67 -1.87 19.53 -22.15
C VAL A 67 -3.29 19.39 -21.61
N SER A 68 -3.77 20.46 -20.96
CA SER A 68 -5.10 20.49 -20.33
C SER A 68 -6.22 20.06 -21.29
N GLY A 69 -7.02 19.10 -20.86
CA GLY A 69 -8.17 18.59 -21.61
C GLY A 69 -7.82 17.64 -22.76
N ASP A 70 -6.54 17.31 -22.99
CA ASP A 70 -6.16 16.29 -23.95
C ASP A 70 -6.84 14.95 -23.61
N ARG A 71 -7.28 14.24 -24.66
CA ARG A 71 -7.87 12.91 -24.56
C ARG A 71 -7.17 11.98 -25.53
N LEU A 72 -6.27 11.15 -25.02
CA LEU A 72 -5.58 10.12 -25.78
C LEU A 72 -6.33 8.79 -25.65
N MET A 73 -6.67 8.18 -26.78
CA MET A 73 -7.22 6.83 -26.89
C MET A 73 -6.14 5.94 -27.48
N ILE A 74 -5.77 4.87 -26.77
CA ILE A 74 -4.71 3.95 -27.21
C ILE A 74 -5.36 2.66 -27.72
N ALA A 75 -4.96 2.24 -28.92
CA ALA A 75 -5.44 0.99 -29.51
C ALA A 75 -4.91 -0.26 -28.79
N ASP A 76 -5.49 -1.40 -29.13
CA ASP A 76 -5.11 -2.69 -28.57
C ASP A 76 -3.62 -3.01 -28.80
N GLY A 77 -2.93 -3.47 -27.75
CA GLY A 77 -1.51 -3.83 -27.82
C GLY A 77 -0.52 -2.68 -28.02
N VAL A 78 -0.98 -1.44 -28.23
CA VAL A 78 -0.11 -0.29 -28.54
C VAL A 78 0.63 0.21 -27.29
N MET A 79 1.91 0.55 -27.49
CA MET A 79 2.85 1.01 -26.48
C MET A 79 3.38 2.42 -26.78
N ILE A 80 3.62 3.19 -25.72
CA ILE A 80 4.31 4.47 -25.78
C ILE A 80 5.64 4.36 -25.03
N THR A 81 6.75 4.54 -25.73
CA THR A 81 8.11 4.57 -25.16
C THR A 81 8.61 6.00 -25.13
N LEU A 82 9.06 6.46 -23.97
CA LEU A 82 9.59 7.79 -23.74
C LEU A 82 11.02 7.67 -23.21
N ASP A 83 11.99 7.61 -24.13
CA ASP A 83 13.41 7.72 -23.77
C ASP A 83 13.74 9.16 -23.36
N GLY A 84 13.01 10.12 -23.93
CA GLY A 84 13.03 11.53 -23.56
C GLY A 84 12.15 11.90 -22.35
N GLU A 85 11.81 13.18 -22.21
CA GLU A 85 11.06 13.68 -21.05
C GLU A 85 9.53 13.50 -21.23
N ALA A 86 8.87 12.95 -20.22
CA ALA A 86 7.40 12.91 -20.12
C ALA A 86 6.89 14.06 -19.26
N LEU A 87 6.23 15.04 -19.90
CA LEU A 87 5.66 16.24 -19.28
C LEU A 87 4.14 16.11 -19.23
N PHE A 88 3.64 15.28 -18.32
CA PHE A 88 2.21 14.96 -18.19
C PHE A 88 1.64 15.69 -16.97
N ASN A 89 1.80 17.01 -16.93
CA ASN A 89 1.42 17.86 -15.82
C ASN A 89 0.53 19.03 -16.26
N PRO A 90 -0.63 18.75 -16.90
CA PRO A 90 -1.56 19.79 -17.30
C PRO A 90 -2.18 20.53 -16.10
N GLU A 91 -2.62 21.77 -16.32
CA GLU A 91 -3.31 22.57 -15.30
C GLU A 91 -4.70 22.00 -14.97
N GLU A 92 -5.39 21.46 -15.97
CA GLU A 92 -6.67 20.74 -15.83
C GLU A 92 -6.52 19.29 -16.28
N THR A 93 -7.37 18.40 -15.77
CA THR A 93 -7.23 16.96 -16.01
C THR A 93 -7.16 16.61 -17.49
N ALA A 94 -6.16 15.80 -17.86
CA ALA A 94 -6.07 15.13 -19.16
C ALA A 94 -6.33 13.63 -19.00
N TYR A 95 -6.74 13.00 -20.10
CA TYR A 95 -7.27 11.65 -20.10
C TYR A 95 -6.47 10.75 -21.04
N ILE A 96 -6.10 9.58 -20.56
CA ILE A 96 -5.53 8.50 -21.34
C ILE A 96 -6.45 7.29 -21.17
N THR A 97 -6.98 6.79 -22.27
CA THR A 97 -8.05 5.79 -22.27
C THR A 97 -7.81 4.71 -23.31
N ARG A 98 -8.61 3.66 -23.25
CA ARG A 98 -8.65 2.60 -24.26
C ARG A 98 -9.41 3.10 -25.49
N ALA A 99 -8.96 2.73 -26.69
CA ALA A 99 -9.65 3.10 -27.93
C ALA A 99 -11.04 2.45 -28.07
N THR A 100 -11.20 1.24 -27.54
CA THR A 100 -12.49 0.54 -27.43
C THR A 100 -12.61 -0.08 -26.03
N GLU A 101 -13.81 -0.56 -25.68
CA GLU A 101 -14.05 -1.22 -24.38
C GLU A 101 -13.19 -2.47 -24.17
N ASP A 102 -12.94 -3.23 -25.25
CA ASP A 102 -12.18 -4.48 -25.21
C ASP A 102 -10.68 -4.30 -25.49
N ALA A 103 -10.23 -3.08 -25.84
CA ALA A 103 -8.81 -2.86 -26.14
C ALA A 103 -7.95 -3.00 -24.89
N GLU A 104 -6.82 -3.69 -25.03
CA GLU A 104 -5.80 -3.85 -24.00
C GLU A 104 -4.48 -3.17 -24.41
N PRO A 105 -4.36 -1.82 -24.26
CA PRO A 105 -3.11 -1.11 -24.51
C PRO A 105 -1.94 -1.69 -23.70
N ALA A 106 -0.76 -1.74 -24.30
CA ALA A 106 0.47 -2.13 -23.61
C ALA A 106 1.01 -1.03 -22.69
N GLY A 107 0.50 0.21 -22.77
CA GLY A 107 0.81 1.28 -21.82
C GLY A 107 2.14 1.98 -22.09
N PHE A 108 2.90 2.28 -21.03
CA PHE A 108 4.04 3.21 -21.09
C PHE A 108 5.36 2.57 -20.64
N ILE A 109 6.43 2.90 -21.35
CA ILE A 109 7.81 2.85 -20.85
C ILE A 109 8.31 4.27 -20.70
N LEU A 110 8.70 4.67 -19.49
CA LEU A 110 9.23 5.98 -19.20
C LEU A 110 10.70 5.84 -18.80
N GLY A 111 11.60 6.05 -19.76
CA GLY A 111 13.05 5.93 -19.61
C GLY A 111 13.75 7.23 -19.22
N GLY A 112 13.22 8.38 -19.67
CA GLY A 112 13.72 9.68 -19.28
C GLY A 112 13.11 10.21 -17.98
N LYS A 113 13.28 11.51 -17.74
CA LYS A 113 12.60 12.21 -16.65
C LYS A 113 11.09 12.19 -16.89
N ALA A 114 10.30 11.91 -15.85
CA ALA A 114 8.86 11.82 -15.98
C ALA A 114 8.12 12.45 -14.80
N THR A 115 7.14 13.28 -15.15
CA THR A 115 6.20 13.92 -14.22
C THR A 115 4.78 13.65 -14.70
N LEU A 116 3.95 13.06 -13.84
CA LEU A 116 2.53 12.83 -14.04
C LEU A 116 1.77 13.57 -12.94
N GLU A 117 1.01 14.58 -13.31
CA GLU A 117 0.19 15.37 -12.40
C GLU A 117 -1.17 15.62 -13.04
N ASN A 118 -2.27 15.46 -12.30
CA ASN A 118 -3.63 15.69 -12.81
C ASN A 118 -4.02 14.79 -14.00
N MET A 119 -3.63 13.51 -13.99
CA MET A 119 -3.93 12.58 -15.09
C MET A 119 -5.04 11.58 -14.71
N ASP A 120 -5.92 11.23 -15.64
CA ASP A 120 -6.83 10.07 -15.56
C ASP A 120 -6.39 9.03 -16.61
N ILE A 121 -5.89 7.88 -16.15
CA ILE A 121 -5.22 6.87 -16.98
C ILE A 121 -5.96 5.54 -16.85
N GLN A 122 -6.30 4.96 -18.01
CA GLN A 122 -7.02 3.69 -18.11
C GLN A 122 -6.39 2.73 -19.13
N GLY A 123 -6.59 1.43 -18.92
CA GLY A 123 -6.10 0.38 -19.81
C GLY A 123 -4.63 0.06 -19.56
N GLY A 124 -3.71 0.92 -20.02
CA GLY A 124 -2.27 0.65 -19.98
C GLY A 124 -1.57 1.09 -18.69
N GLY A 125 -0.72 0.23 -18.12
CA GLY A 125 0.13 0.55 -16.97
C GLY A 125 1.41 1.29 -17.34
N ILE A 126 2.23 1.64 -16.34
CA ILE A 126 3.47 2.40 -16.48
C ILE A 126 4.64 1.57 -15.97
N MET A 127 5.69 1.47 -16.79
CA MET A 127 7.01 1.01 -16.36
C MET A 127 8.00 2.17 -16.41
N TYR A 128 8.47 2.62 -15.25
CA TYR A 128 9.50 3.63 -15.12
C TYR A 128 10.88 2.97 -15.07
N THR A 129 11.74 3.27 -16.04
CA THR A 129 13.11 2.71 -16.15
C THR A 129 14.20 3.76 -15.97
N GLY A 130 13.82 5.03 -15.79
CA GLY A 130 14.75 6.13 -15.62
C GLY A 130 15.48 6.15 -14.27
N SER A 131 16.57 6.90 -14.21
CA SER A 131 17.38 7.10 -13.00
C SER A 131 17.04 8.39 -12.25
N GLU A 132 16.26 9.29 -12.87
CA GLU A 132 15.83 10.53 -12.22
C GLU A 132 14.61 10.28 -11.31
N ALA A 133 14.25 11.28 -10.50
CA ALA A 133 13.08 11.19 -9.64
C ALA A 133 11.80 11.10 -10.48
N PHE A 134 11.03 10.03 -10.29
CA PHE A 134 9.71 9.89 -10.87
C PHE A 134 8.67 10.57 -9.98
N THR A 135 7.87 11.48 -10.55
CA THR A 135 6.82 12.19 -9.82
C THR A 135 5.45 11.78 -10.34
N VAL A 136 4.60 11.29 -9.45
CA VAL A 136 3.17 11.09 -9.68
C VAL A 136 2.39 11.80 -8.58
N ASP A 137 1.52 12.73 -8.93
CA ASP A 137 0.67 13.44 -7.98
C ASP A 137 -0.74 13.64 -8.53
N ASN A 138 -1.76 13.55 -7.68
CA ASN A 138 -3.16 13.80 -8.06
C ASN A 138 -3.60 13.07 -9.36
N CYS A 139 -3.23 11.81 -9.50
CA CYS A 139 -3.55 10.99 -10.66
C CYS A 139 -4.61 9.92 -10.32
N ASN A 140 -5.41 9.54 -11.30
CA ASN A 140 -6.36 8.44 -11.22
C ASN A 140 -5.94 7.35 -12.19
N PHE A 141 -5.76 6.13 -11.68
CA PHE A 141 -5.50 4.93 -12.47
C PHE A 141 -6.66 3.97 -12.31
N THR A 142 -7.38 3.68 -13.40
CA THR A 142 -8.54 2.80 -13.35
C THR A 142 -8.55 1.75 -14.45
N ASN A 143 -9.05 0.54 -14.16
CA ASN A 143 -9.19 -0.54 -15.14
C ASN A 143 -7.90 -0.83 -15.92
N ILE A 144 -6.77 -0.88 -15.20
CA ILE A 144 -5.46 -1.19 -15.80
C ILE A 144 -5.39 -2.70 -16.06
N ASN A 145 -5.09 -3.10 -17.30
CA ASN A 145 -5.23 -4.47 -17.84
C ASN A 145 -4.09 -5.42 -17.46
N GLY A 146 -2.91 -4.91 -17.08
CA GLY A 146 -1.75 -5.73 -16.72
C GLY A 146 -0.94 -6.31 -17.89
N VAL A 147 -1.24 -5.97 -19.16
CA VAL A 147 -0.49 -6.43 -20.36
C VAL A 147 1.00 -6.09 -20.23
N ARG A 148 1.31 -4.86 -19.78
CA ARG A 148 2.71 -4.44 -19.56
C ARG A 148 3.39 -5.22 -18.44
N SER A 149 2.67 -5.33 -17.34
CA SER A 149 3.14 -5.88 -16.09
C SER A 149 1.93 -6.31 -15.28
N GLY A 150 1.85 -7.61 -15.00
CA GLY A 150 0.89 -8.10 -14.02
C GLY A 150 1.27 -7.70 -12.58
N TYR A 151 2.44 -7.08 -12.35
CA TYR A 151 2.99 -6.83 -11.00
C TYR A 151 2.54 -5.51 -10.38
N GLY A 152 2.36 -4.48 -11.19
CA GLY A 152 2.00 -3.14 -10.73
C GLY A 152 1.37 -2.31 -11.84
N VAL A 153 0.44 -1.43 -11.50
CA VAL A 153 -0.01 -0.31 -12.34
C VAL A 153 1.19 0.59 -12.63
N ILE A 154 1.98 0.88 -11.61
CA ILE A 154 3.28 1.54 -11.72
C ILE A 154 4.35 0.55 -11.29
N VAL A 155 5.32 0.31 -12.17
CA VAL A 155 6.52 -0.46 -11.86
C VAL A 155 7.74 0.46 -11.96
N LEU A 156 8.44 0.66 -10.85
CA LEU A 156 9.73 1.37 -10.84
C LEU A 156 10.85 0.35 -11.00
N SER A 157 11.38 0.26 -12.23
CA SER A 157 12.48 -0.63 -12.61
C SER A 157 13.80 0.09 -12.84
N GLY A 158 13.83 1.42 -12.72
CA GLY A 158 15.03 2.24 -12.72
C GLY A 158 15.48 2.61 -11.31
N ALA A 159 16.79 2.77 -11.11
CA ALA A 159 17.40 3.11 -9.82
C ALA A 159 17.18 4.59 -9.44
N SER A 160 15.93 5.04 -9.45
CA SER A 160 15.54 6.42 -9.16
C SER A 160 15.78 6.76 -7.70
N VAL A 161 16.25 7.97 -7.43
CA VAL A 161 16.38 8.50 -6.06
C VAL A 161 15.40 9.65 -5.87
N GLY A 162 14.60 9.59 -4.81
CA GLY A 162 13.64 10.65 -4.47
C GLY A 162 12.34 10.61 -5.27
N SER A 163 11.96 9.44 -5.78
CA SER A 163 10.67 9.25 -6.44
C SER A 163 9.51 9.41 -5.46
N LYS A 164 8.37 9.89 -5.96
CA LYS A 164 7.18 10.12 -5.16
C LYS A 164 5.91 9.76 -5.91
N ILE A 165 4.99 9.10 -5.21
CA ILE A 165 3.64 8.79 -5.66
C ILE A 165 2.68 9.29 -4.58
N THR A 166 2.00 10.39 -4.87
CA THR A 166 1.20 11.10 -3.87
C THR A 166 -0.22 11.39 -4.34
N ASN A 167 -1.16 11.48 -3.39
CA ASN A 167 -2.53 11.95 -3.60
C ASN A 167 -3.27 11.28 -4.77
N SER A 168 -2.94 10.02 -5.07
CA SER A 168 -3.38 9.35 -6.29
C SER A 168 -4.33 8.19 -5.97
N THR A 169 -5.21 7.87 -6.91
CA THR A 169 -6.17 6.77 -6.80
C THR A 169 -5.81 5.64 -7.74
N PHE A 170 -5.83 4.42 -7.24
CA PHE A 170 -5.69 3.18 -8.01
C PHE A 170 -6.94 2.34 -7.80
N LYS A 171 -7.69 2.03 -8.85
CA LYS A 171 -8.99 1.40 -8.71
C LYS A 171 -9.32 0.38 -9.80
N ASP A 172 -9.83 -0.78 -9.37
CA ASP A 172 -10.33 -1.83 -10.26
C ASP A 172 -9.25 -2.29 -11.28
N CYS A 173 -8.01 -2.46 -10.80
CA CYS A 173 -6.86 -2.81 -11.64
C CYS A 173 -6.54 -4.31 -11.56
N VAL A 174 -6.20 -4.90 -12.70
CA VAL A 174 -5.72 -6.29 -12.78
C VAL A 174 -4.42 -6.49 -11.99
N PRO A 175 -3.35 -5.68 -12.17
CA PRO A 175 -2.15 -5.77 -11.35
C PRO A 175 -2.30 -5.07 -9.99
N GLY A 176 -1.32 -5.25 -9.09
CA GLY A 176 -1.18 -4.42 -7.88
C GLY A 176 -0.98 -2.94 -8.23
N ALA A 177 -0.94 -2.03 -7.26
CA ALA A 177 -0.80 -0.60 -7.53
C ALA A 177 0.65 -0.24 -7.85
N ILE A 178 1.57 -0.48 -6.93
CA ILE A 178 2.95 0.03 -7.01
C ILE A 178 3.92 -1.12 -6.75
N ASN A 179 4.91 -1.28 -7.64
CA ASN A 179 5.86 -2.38 -7.58
C ASN A 179 7.29 -1.93 -7.87
N THR A 180 8.27 -2.53 -7.20
CA THR A 180 9.67 -2.51 -7.61
C THR A 180 10.22 -3.95 -7.73
N PRO A 181 11.21 -4.20 -8.60
CA PRO A 181 11.84 -5.51 -8.68
C PRO A 181 12.67 -5.81 -7.43
N ALA A 182 12.79 -7.09 -7.08
CA ALA A 182 13.40 -7.57 -5.83
C ALA A 182 14.89 -7.20 -5.65
N ASN A 183 15.57 -6.86 -6.73
CA ASN A 183 17.01 -6.52 -6.77
C ASN A 183 17.28 -5.02 -6.83
N LEU A 184 16.26 -4.19 -6.60
CA LEU A 184 16.36 -2.75 -6.76
C LEU A 184 15.72 -2.01 -5.58
N GLY A 185 16.57 -1.57 -4.66
CA GLY A 185 16.16 -0.69 -3.56
C GLY A 185 15.93 0.73 -4.06
N ILE A 186 14.75 1.28 -3.79
CA ILE A 186 14.37 2.62 -4.25
C ILE A 186 13.94 3.47 -3.06
N ASN A 187 14.51 4.67 -2.96
CA ASN A 187 14.00 5.70 -2.08
C ASN A 187 12.71 6.27 -2.68
N LEU A 188 11.58 5.97 -2.03
CA LEU A 188 10.25 6.26 -2.52
C LEU A 188 9.36 6.79 -1.39
N LEU A 189 8.60 7.83 -1.71
CA LEU A 189 7.47 8.29 -0.90
C LEU A 189 6.16 7.82 -1.54
N ILE A 190 5.34 7.09 -0.79
CA ILE A 190 3.96 6.74 -1.15
C ILE A 190 3.04 7.37 -0.10
N GLU A 191 2.31 8.43 -0.47
CA GLU A 191 1.52 9.20 0.49
C GLU A 191 0.13 9.60 -0.01
N GLY A 192 -0.88 9.52 0.87
CA GLY A 192 -2.20 10.07 0.59
C GLY A 192 -2.94 9.35 -0.54
N CYS A 193 -2.55 8.14 -0.89
CA CYS A 193 -3.14 7.40 -1.99
C CYS A 193 -4.35 6.58 -1.53
N THR A 194 -5.33 6.43 -2.42
CA THR A 194 -6.46 5.50 -2.26
C THR A 194 -6.28 4.33 -3.22
N ILE A 195 -6.16 3.12 -2.71
CA ILE A 195 -5.91 1.90 -3.49
C ILE A 195 -7.05 0.92 -3.20
N GLN A 196 -7.88 0.67 -4.20
CA GLN A 196 -9.08 -0.14 -4.05
C GLN A 196 -9.19 -1.18 -5.16
N ASN A 197 -9.51 -2.42 -4.82
CA ASN A 197 -9.76 -3.48 -5.80
C ASN A 197 -8.63 -3.59 -6.85
N VAL A 198 -7.38 -3.59 -6.41
CA VAL A 198 -6.23 -3.88 -7.29
C VAL A 198 -5.79 -5.33 -7.10
N SER A 199 -4.83 -5.81 -7.90
CA SER A 199 -4.42 -7.22 -7.94
C SER A 199 -5.59 -8.18 -8.25
N MET A 200 -6.53 -7.73 -9.07
CA MET A 200 -7.76 -8.47 -9.40
C MET A 200 -7.52 -9.78 -10.17
N ALA A 201 -6.31 -10.01 -10.67
CA ALA A 201 -5.88 -11.32 -11.16
C ALA A 201 -5.91 -12.42 -10.07
N ASN A 202 -6.05 -12.04 -8.79
CA ASN A 202 -6.01 -12.94 -7.63
C ASN A 202 -4.76 -13.82 -7.66
N GLU A 203 -3.60 -13.16 -7.64
CA GLU A 203 -2.28 -13.77 -7.52
C GLU A 203 -1.61 -13.30 -6.22
N LEU A 204 -0.50 -13.94 -5.83
CA LEU A 204 0.29 -13.57 -4.65
C LEU A 204 1.08 -12.28 -4.89
N ARG A 205 0.35 -11.18 -5.11
CA ARG A 205 0.87 -9.86 -5.44
C ARG A 205 0.18 -8.83 -4.54
N PRO A 206 0.89 -8.23 -3.57
CA PRO A 206 0.29 -7.21 -2.74
C PRO A 206 0.01 -5.94 -3.53
N PHE A 207 -0.80 -5.07 -2.95
CA PHE A 207 -1.17 -3.81 -3.58
C PHE A 207 0.02 -2.87 -3.70
N ILE A 208 0.85 -2.82 -2.66
CA ILE A 208 2.15 -2.15 -2.67
C ILE A 208 3.21 -3.24 -2.46
N ASN A 209 4.19 -3.33 -3.36
CA ASN A 209 5.25 -4.33 -3.30
C ASN A 209 6.62 -3.70 -3.57
N ILE A 210 7.37 -3.36 -2.53
CA ILE A 210 8.59 -2.54 -2.65
C ILE A 210 9.79 -3.27 -2.07
N THR A 211 10.92 -3.18 -2.73
CA THR A 211 12.22 -3.55 -2.16
C THR A 211 12.77 -2.40 -1.32
N SER A 212 13.25 -2.69 -0.11
CA SER A 212 13.81 -1.69 0.82
C SER A 212 14.90 -0.83 0.16
N PRO A 213 15.02 0.44 0.54
CA PRO A 213 15.96 1.35 -0.11
C PRO A 213 17.40 1.05 0.29
N THR A 214 18.34 1.22 -0.65
CA THR A 214 19.77 1.18 -0.34
C THR A 214 20.29 2.53 0.20
N GLU A 215 19.55 3.61 -0.03
CA GLU A 215 19.88 4.98 0.43
C GLU A 215 18.61 5.70 0.89
N GLY A 216 18.67 6.37 2.04
CA GLY A 216 17.54 7.10 2.62
C GLY A 216 16.50 6.18 3.26
N GLN A 217 15.24 6.59 3.19
CA GLN A 217 14.12 5.90 3.83
C GLN A 217 12.95 5.75 2.87
N LEU A 218 12.36 4.56 2.82
CA LEU A 218 11.09 4.29 2.17
C LEU A 218 9.98 4.74 3.12
N ILE A 219 9.09 5.60 2.64
CA ILE A 219 7.98 6.13 3.44
C ILE A 219 6.67 5.74 2.76
N ILE A 220 5.84 4.99 3.48
CA ILE A 220 4.49 4.63 3.08
C ILE A 220 3.56 5.16 4.16
N ARG A 221 2.85 6.26 3.89
CA ARG A 221 2.02 6.90 4.92
C ARG A 221 0.71 7.49 4.46
N ASN A 222 -0.25 7.60 5.37
CA ASN A 222 -1.55 8.24 5.12
C ASN A 222 -2.31 7.62 3.92
N ASN A 223 -2.08 6.34 3.61
CA ASN A 223 -2.74 5.67 2.48
C ASN A 223 -3.95 4.86 2.95
N THR A 224 -4.95 4.72 2.08
CA THR A 224 -6.11 3.85 2.28
C THR A 224 -6.07 2.70 1.27
N LEU A 225 -5.95 1.47 1.74
CA LEU A 225 -5.94 0.24 0.96
C LEU A 225 -7.18 -0.58 1.32
N ILE A 226 -8.05 -0.85 0.34
CA ILE A 226 -9.30 -1.62 0.53
C ILE A 226 -9.33 -2.76 -0.48
N GLY A 227 -9.23 -3.98 0.03
CA GLY A 227 -9.27 -5.19 -0.78
C GLY A 227 -10.68 -5.61 -1.17
N ASN A 228 -10.74 -6.43 -2.22
CA ASN A 228 -11.97 -7.03 -2.71
C ASN A 228 -12.18 -8.45 -2.13
N LYS A 229 -11.60 -8.73 -0.94
CA LYS A 229 -11.79 -10.00 -0.23
C LYS A 229 -11.31 -11.22 -1.03
N LEU A 230 -10.28 -11.01 -1.84
CA LEU A 230 -9.65 -12.04 -2.65
C LEU A 230 -8.65 -12.86 -1.82
N GLU A 231 -8.49 -14.13 -2.19
CA GLU A 231 -7.74 -15.10 -1.40
C GLU A 231 -6.22 -14.85 -1.36
N LYS A 232 -5.63 -14.20 -2.37
CA LYS A 232 -4.16 -14.12 -2.51
C LYS A 232 -3.53 -12.72 -2.40
N PRO A 233 -4.18 -11.62 -2.83
CA PRO A 233 -3.58 -10.30 -2.76
C PRO A 233 -3.45 -9.78 -1.32
N GLY A 234 -2.25 -9.37 -0.94
CA GLY A 234 -1.99 -8.68 0.33
C GLY A 234 -2.08 -7.16 0.24
N GLY A 235 -2.02 -6.50 1.40
CA GLY A 235 -1.96 -5.05 1.48
C GLY A 235 -0.59 -4.48 1.09
N ILE A 236 0.35 -4.44 2.05
CA ILE A 236 1.67 -3.81 1.87
C ILE A 236 2.77 -4.86 2.07
N GLY A 237 3.53 -5.12 1.00
CA GLY A 237 4.76 -5.90 1.02
C GLY A 237 5.98 -5.02 0.93
N VAL A 238 6.91 -5.15 1.88
CA VAL A 238 8.26 -4.55 1.79
C VAL A 238 9.29 -5.62 2.04
N SER A 239 10.34 -5.69 1.21
CA SER A 239 11.33 -6.75 1.34
C SER A 239 12.79 -6.33 1.10
N ASN A 240 13.71 -6.97 1.83
CA ASN A 240 15.15 -7.01 1.58
C ASN A 240 15.65 -8.47 1.47
N MET A 241 14.95 -9.30 0.70
CA MET A 241 15.25 -10.74 0.63
C MET A 241 16.62 -11.07 0.05
N LEU A 242 17.14 -10.19 -0.81
CA LEU A 242 18.47 -10.33 -1.40
C LEU A 242 19.59 -9.73 -0.54
N ASN A 243 19.24 -9.22 0.65
CA ASN A 243 20.16 -8.58 1.57
C ASN A 243 21.01 -7.50 0.88
N LEU A 244 20.31 -6.58 0.21
CA LEU A 244 20.93 -5.43 -0.43
C LEU A 244 21.61 -4.58 0.66
N PRO A 245 22.88 -4.19 0.48
CA PRO A 245 23.55 -3.31 1.42
C PRO A 245 22.95 -1.90 1.35
N GLY A 246 23.00 -1.16 2.46
CA GLY A 246 22.52 0.22 2.51
C GLY A 246 21.73 0.53 3.77
N ASP A 247 21.05 1.66 3.75
CA ASP A 247 20.28 2.16 4.90
C ASP A 247 19.14 1.19 5.27
N ASN A 248 18.40 0.68 4.29
CA ASN A 248 17.29 -0.26 4.49
C ASN A 248 16.29 0.20 5.56
N LYS A 249 15.99 1.50 5.57
CA LYS A 249 15.04 2.12 6.51
C LYS A 249 13.66 2.21 5.90
N VAL A 250 12.65 1.81 6.67
CA VAL A 250 11.26 1.80 6.24
C VAL A 250 10.37 2.43 7.32
N LEU A 251 9.52 3.35 6.90
CA LEU A 251 8.45 3.92 7.72
C LEU A 251 7.10 3.57 7.10
N ILE A 252 6.26 2.88 7.87
CA ILE A 252 4.87 2.58 7.54
C ILE A 252 4.01 3.25 8.60
N GLU A 253 3.34 4.35 8.24
CA GLU A 253 2.66 5.21 9.22
C GLU A 253 1.25 5.65 8.79
N ASN A 254 0.28 5.64 9.70
CA ASN A 254 -1.08 6.17 9.46
C ASN A 254 -1.78 5.58 8.21
N ASN A 255 -1.49 4.34 7.84
CA ASN A 255 -2.19 3.68 6.74
C ASN A 255 -3.39 2.89 7.26
N SER A 256 -4.46 2.82 6.46
CA SER A 256 -5.58 1.91 6.68
C SER A 256 -5.53 0.78 5.65
N VAL A 257 -5.29 -0.46 6.09
CA VAL A 257 -5.22 -1.66 5.24
C VAL A 257 -6.34 -2.62 5.63
N LYS A 258 -7.29 -2.81 4.70
CA LYS A 258 -8.56 -3.50 4.98
C LYS A 258 -8.89 -4.55 3.93
N ASP A 259 -9.53 -5.63 4.35
CA ASP A 259 -10.16 -6.61 3.46
C ASP A 259 -9.21 -7.29 2.43
N CYS A 260 -7.92 -7.44 2.77
CA CYS A 260 -6.92 -8.16 1.98
C CYS A 260 -6.72 -9.62 2.47
N SER A 261 -6.03 -10.44 1.67
CA SER A 261 -5.61 -11.78 2.08
C SER A 261 -4.77 -11.77 3.37
N TRP A 262 -3.92 -10.75 3.51
CA TRP A 262 -3.07 -10.45 4.67
C TRP A 262 -2.71 -8.96 4.68
N GLY A 263 -2.35 -8.41 5.84
CA GLY A 263 -2.15 -6.96 6.02
C GLY A 263 -0.79 -6.47 5.54
N LEU A 264 0.24 -6.68 6.37
CA LEU A 264 1.64 -6.33 6.10
C LEU A 264 2.48 -7.60 5.90
N ASN A 265 3.44 -7.55 4.99
CA ASN A 265 4.45 -8.59 4.83
C ASN A 265 5.84 -7.96 4.69
N LEU A 266 6.62 -8.05 5.76
CA LEU A 266 7.91 -7.39 5.93
C LEU A 266 8.99 -8.46 6.03
N ILE A 267 9.79 -8.61 4.97
CA ILE A 267 10.70 -9.75 4.82
C ILE A 267 12.14 -9.30 4.59
N GLY A 268 13.10 -9.87 5.33
CA GLY A 268 14.54 -9.64 5.16
C GLY A 268 15.08 -8.58 6.11
N GLY A 269 16.40 -8.39 6.11
CA GLY A 269 17.06 -7.50 7.06
C GLY A 269 16.83 -6.03 6.73
N MET A 270 16.18 -5.29 7.63
CA MET A 270 15.87 -3.87 7.50
C MET A 270 15.47 -3.29 8.87
N GLU A 271 15.48 -1.96 8.99
CA GLU A 271 14.94 -1.24 10.15
C GLU A 271 13.55 -0.72 9.79
N VAL A 272 12.53 -1.14 10.54
CA VAL A 272 11.13 -0.79 10.24
C VAL A 272 10.44 -0.12 11.42
N ARG A 273 9.79 1.01 11.13
CA ARG A 273 8.86 1.70 12.02
C ARG A 273 7.43 1.47 11.51
N ILE A 274 6.58 0.89 12.35
CA ILE A 274 5.15 0.64 12.07
C ILE A 274 4.34 1.48 13.06
N LEU A 275 3.82 2.62 12.62
CA LEU A 275 3.24 3.62 13.52
C LEU A 275 1.78 3.93 13.17
N ASN A 276 0.87 3.83 14.14
CA ASN A 276 -0.50 4.35 14.02
C ASN A 276 -1.29 3.83 12.80
N ASN A 277 -1.00 2.62 12.33
CA ASN A 277 -1.72 2.01 11.21
C ASN A 277 -2.98 1.28 11.69
N GLU A 278 -3.99 1.23 10.84
CA GLU A 278 -5.17 0.37 10.99
C GLU A 278 -5.04 -0.84 10.07
N ILE A 279 -4.85 -2.03 10.63
CA ILE A 279 -4.75 -3.29 9.90
C ILE A 279 -5.95 -4.17 10.26
N ILE A 280 -6.99 -4.11 9.44
CA ILE A 280 -8.34 -4.56 9.82
C ILE A 280 -8.87 -5.60 8.83
N ASP A 281 -9.42 -6.70 9.33
CA ASP A 281 -10.16 -7.71 8.55
C ASP A 281 -9.36 -8.27 7.36
N ASN A 282 -8.03 -8.39 7.50
CA ASN A 282 -7.18 -9.00 6.49
C ASN A 282 -7.10 -10.51 6.71
N CYS A 283 -8.19 -11.22 6.42
CA CYS A 283 -8.40 -12.63 6.78
C CYS A 283 -8.83 -13.53 5.61
N TRP A 284 -8.64 -13.07 4.37
CA TRP A 284 -9.22 -13.70 3.18
C TRP A 284 -8.39 -14.84 2.59
N ASP A 285 -7.15 -15.05 3.03
CA ASP A 285 -6.40 -16.28 2.71
C ASP A 285 -7.16 -17.51 3.24
N PRO A 286 -7.42 -18.56 2.45
CA PRO A 286 -8.07 -19.77 2.95
C PRO A 286 -7.18 -20.61 3.88
N ASP A 287 -5.85 -20.46 3.84
CA ASP A 287 -4.92 -21.21 4.69
C ASP A 287 -5.04 -20.77 6.16
N ASP A 288 -4.98 -21.73 7.08
CA ASP A 288 -4.98 -21.47 8.53
C ASP A 288 -3.75 -20.64 8.96
N ASN A 289 -2.64 -20.72 8.22
CA ASN A 289 -1.43 -19.92 8.44
C ASN A 289 -1.41 -18.61 7.62
N GLY A 290 -2.46 -18.35 6.83
CA GLY A 290 -2.66 -17.09 6.13
C GLY A 290 -3.41 -16.07 6.99
N GLY A 291 -3.77 -14.91 6.42
CA GLY A 291 -4.58 -13.91 7.15
C GLY A 291 -3.85 -13.23 8.31
N ILE A 292 -2.52 -13.19 8.26
CA ILE A 292 -1.68 -12.56 9.29
C ILE A 292 -1.75 -11.03 9.12
N ALA A 293 -2.01 -10.32 10.21
CA ALA A 293 -2.06 -8.85 10.21
C ALA A 293 -0.70 -8.24 9.81
N ALA A 294 0.39 -8.75 10.37
CA ALA A 294 1.74 -8.39 9.94
C ALA A 294 2.68 -9.60 10.04
N THR A 295 3.16 -10.08 8.89
CA THR A 295 4.25 -11.06 8.84
C THR A 295 5.58 -10.31 8.93
N LEU A 296 6.37 -10.62 9.95
CA LEU A 296 7.67 -10.01 10.22
C LEU A 296 8.71 -11.11 10.20
N TYR A 297 9.45 -11.24 9.09
CA TYR A 297 10.34 -12.38 8.89
C TYR A 297 11.73 -11.97 8.45
N SER A 298 12.75 -12.55 9.05
CA SER A 298 14.11 -12.46 8.53
C SER A 298 14.95 -13.70 8.85
N LEU A 299 16.16 -13.74 8.28
CA LEU A 299 17.17 -14.73 8.68
C LEU A 299 17.93 -14.21 9.91
N PRO A 300 18.36 -15.08 10.84
CA PRO A 300 19.16 -14.66 12.01
C PRO A 300 20.44 -13.88 11.68
N THR A 301 21.04 -14.10 10.50
CA THR A 301 22.24 -13.38 10.05
C THR A 301 21.95 -11.97 9.54
N TYR A 302 20.69 -11.67 9.24
CA TYR A 302 20.21 -10.40 8.70
C TYR A 302 18.90 -10.04 9.40
N PRO A 303 18.97 -9.64 10.69
CA PRO A 303 17.78 -9.40 11.50
C PRO A 303 16.92 -8.29 10.91
N LEU A 304 15.61 -8.45 11.05
CA LEU A 304 14.61 -7.41 10.85
C LEU A 304 14.38 -6.75 12.20
N ASP A 305 14.72 -5.47 12.31
CA ASP A 305 14.54 -4.68 13.54
C ASP A 305 13.22 -3.91 13.46
N VAL A 306 12.27 -4.24 14.32
CA VAL A 306 10.91 -3.69 14.29
C VAL A 306 10.64 -2.82 15.51
N TYR A 307 10.15 -1.61 15.25
CA TYR A 307 9.54 -0.74 16.25
C TYR A 307 8.09 -0.47 15.87
N ALA A 308 7.14 -0.88 16.71
CA ALA A 308 5.72 -0.73 16.45
C ALA A 308 4.99 -0.01 17.60
N GLU A 309 4.28 1.07 17.27
CA GLU A 309 3.59 1.92 18.25
C GLU A 309 2.22 2.36 17.73
N GLY A 310 1.21 2.36 18.60
CA GLY A 310 -0.08 3.01 18.33
C GLY A 310 -0.94 2.35 17.25
N ASN A 311 -0.59 1.15 16.77
CA ASN A 311 -1.32 0.50 15.69
C ASN A 311 -2.58 -0.21 16.20
N LEU A 312 -3.59 -0.31 15.34
CA LEU A 312 -4.77 -1.15 15.53
C LEU A 312 -4.65 -2.40 14.64
N PHE A 313 -4.65 -3.58 15.25
CA PHE A 313 -4.73 -4.87 14.58
C PHE A 313 -6.05 -5.53 14.95
N GLN A 314 -7.02 -5.54 14.02
CA GLN A 314 -8.37 -5.99 14.32
C GLN A 314 -8.92 -6.99 13.31
N GLY A 315 -9.59 -8.06 13.78
CA GLY A 315 -10.38 -8.93 12.91
C GLY A 315 -9.58 -9.75 11.88
N ASN A 316 -8.26 -9.78 12.01
CA ASN A 316 -7.39 -10.62 11.18
C ASN A 316 -7.44 -12.07 11.68
N LYS A 317 -6.94 -13.05 10.92
CA LYS A 317 -6.85 -14.43 11.45
C LYS A 317 -5.82 -14.51 12.58
N TRP A 318 -4.69 -13.84 12.37
CA TRP A 318 -3.63 -13.69 13.35
C TRP A 318 -3.29 -12.21 13.47
N GLY A 319 -2.91 -11.78 14.67
CA GLY A 319 -2.19 -10.52 14.86
C GLY A 319 -0.77 -10.58 14.26
N PRO A 320 0.11 -9.63 14.60
CA PRO A 320 1.49 -9.64 14.14
C PRO A 320 2.24 -10.91 14.57
N CYS A 321 3.02 -11.47 13.65
CA CYS A 321 3.81 -12.67 13.86
C CYS A 321 5.28 -12.39 13.52
N THR A 322 6.17 -12.51 14.51
CA THR A 322 7.63 -12.44 14.32
C THR A 322 8.18 -13.83 14.05
N ILE A 323 9.05 -13.95 13.04
CA ILE A 323 9.51 -15.23 12.52
C ILE A 323 11.01 -15.19 12.22
N GLY A 324 11.72 -16.27 12.53
CA GLY A 324 13.12 -16.43 12.17
C GLY A 324 14.05 -15.55 13.03
N GLY A 325 14.75 -14.61 12.40
CA GLY A 325 15.74 -13.73 13.01
C GLY A 325 15.23 -12.35 13.45
N THR A 326 13.93 -12.10 13.35
CA THR A 326 13.32 -10.81 13.68
C THR A 326 13.51 -10.44 15.15
N ILE A 327 13.74 -9.16 15.42
CA ILE A 327 13.80 -8.56 16.75
C ILE A 327 12.68 -7.51 16.81
N ALA A 328 11.68 -7.71 17.66
CA ALA A 328 10.52 -6.82 17.69
C ALA A 328 10.33 -6.11 19.03
N ASN A 329 10.03 -4.82 18.92
CA ASN A 329 9.64 -3.96 20.01
C ASN A 329 8.29 -3.31 19.70
N PHE A 330 7.23 -3.93 20.20
CA PHE A 330 5.85 -3.44 20.25
C PHE A 330 5.53 -2.72 21.56
N GLY A 331 6.53 -2.50 22.42
CA GLY A 331 6.38 -1.83 23.71
C GLY A 331 7.41 -2.27 24.72
N LYS A 332 8.32 -1.36 25.09
CA LYS A 332 9.40 -1.53 26.05
C LYS A 332 9.43 -0.30 26.97
N THR A 333 8.77 -0.43 28.12
CA THR A 333 8.30 0.71 28.91
C THR A 333 9.14 1.02 30.15
N GLU A 334 10.20 0.26 30.40
CA GLU A 334 10.95 0.30 31.66
C GLU A 334 11.70 1.62 31.90
N ASP A 335 12.33 2.17 30.86
CA ASP A 335 13.06 3.45 30.93
C ASP A 335 12.66 4.37 29.77
N PRO A 336 11.83 5.40 30.03
CA PRO A 336 11.45 6.42 29.04
C PRO A 336 12.61 7.19 28.38
N ASN A 337 13.83 7.07 28.89
CA ASN A 337 15.02 7.73 28.33
C ASN A 337 15.93 6.75 27.57
N ALA A 338 15.61 5.46 27.52
CA ALA A 338 16.39 4.48 26.76
C ALA A 338 16.19 4.65 25.25
N GLU A 339 17.21 4.31 24.46
CA GLU A 339 17.16 4.42 22.99
C GLU A 339 16.10 3.50 22.37
N ASP A 340 15.86 2.36 23.00
CA ASP A 340 14.86 1.36 22.62
C ASP A 340 13.54 1.52 23.39
N TYR A 341 13.31 2.66 24.05
CA TYR A 341 12.03 2.93 24.68
C TYR A 341 10.89 2.93 23.66
N ASN A 342 9.83 2.17 23.96
CA ASN A 342 8.60 2.16 23.20
C ASN A 342 7.40 2.16 24.16
N PRO A 343 6.52 3.16 24.13
CA PRO A 343 5.35 3.20 25.02
C PRO A 343 4.29 2.13 24.68
N GLY A 344 4.41 1.43 23.54
CA GLY A 344 3.46 0.46 23.04
C GLY A 344 2.24 1.15 22.44
N ASN A 345 1.13 1.21 23.20
CA ASN A 345 -0.15 1.75 22.75
C ASN A 345 -0.77 1.06 21.52
N ASN A 346 -0.28 -0.12 21.15
CA ASN A 346 -0.93 -0.94 20.13
C ASN A 346 -2.22 -1.53 20.72
N VAL A 347 -3.20 -1.76 19.85
CA VAL A 347 -4.51 -2.30 20.18
C VAL A 347 -4.73 -3.54 19.32
N PHE A 348 -4.87 -4.69 19.97
CA PHE A 348 -5.17 -5.96 19.32
C PHE A 348 -6.60 -6.37 19.67
N VAL A 349 -7.48 -6.58 18.69
CA VAL A 349 -8.90 -6.87 18.96
C VAL A 349 -9.43 -7.91 17.99
N ASN A 350 -10.07 -8.96 18.51
CA ASN A 350 -10.75 -9.97 17.69
C ASN A 350 -9.87 -10.59 16.59
N ASN A 351 -8.57 -10.80 16.84
CA ASN A 351 -7.74 -11.55 15.91
C ASN A 351 -7.89 -13.05 16.19
N HIS A 352 -8.61 -13.74 15.33
CA HIS A 352 -8.88 -15.16 15.51
C HIS A 352 -9.30 -15.84 14.20
N TYR A 353 -9.20 -17.16 14.15
CA TYR A 353 -9.81 -17.98 13.12
C TYR A 353 -10.28 -19.31 13.70
N THR A 354 -11.18 -19.99 12.99
CA THR A 354 -11.51 -21.38 13.29
C THR A 354 -10.70 -22.26 12.36
N SER A 355 -9.79 -23.06 12.92
CA SER A 355 -8.96 -23.99 12.16
C SER A 355 -9.78 -25.00 11.37
N ALA A 356 -9.17 -25.65 10.37
CA ALA A 356 -9.81 -26.72 9.62
C ALA A 356 -10.31 -27.89 10.51
N ALA A 357 -9.76 -28.05 11.71
CA ALA A 357 -10.19 -29.03 12.71
C ALA A 357 -11.39 -28.57 13.57
N GLY A 358 -11.89 -27.35 13.38
CA GLY A 358 -13.01 -26.77 14.13
C GLY A 358 -12.64 -26.09 15.46
N SER A 359 -11.34 -25.99 15.77
CA SER A 359 -10.86 -25.29 16.97
C SER A 359 -10.72 -23.81 16.71
N LEU A 360 -11.26 -22.97 17.60
CA LEU A 360 -10.99 -21.53 17.63
C LEU A 360 -9.54 -21.29 18.07
N VAL A 361 -8.83 -20.47 17.31
CA VAL A 361 -7.48 -20.00 17.61
C VAL A 361 -7.55 -18.48 17.75
N GLU A 362 -7.28 -17.98 18.95
CA GLU A 362 -7.23 -16.55 19.26
C GLU A 362 -5.76 -16.15 19.44
N CYS A 363 -5.21 -15.37 18.51
CA CYS A 363 -3.81 -14.99 18.53
C CYS A 363 -3.66 -13.52 18.13
N ASP A 364 -3.43 -12.67 19.13
CA ASP A 364 -3.23 -11.23 18.98
C ASP A 364 -1.77 -10.87 18.71
N PHE A 365 -0.82 -11.72 19.15
CA PHE A 365 0.60 -11.56 18.84
C PHE A 365 1.30 -12.91 18.93
N CYS A 366 2.23 -13.18 18.00
CA CYS A 366 2.99 -14.42 17.97
C CYS A 366 4.49 -14.14 17.87
N ASN A 367 5.27 -14.64 18.83
CA ASN A 367 6.72 -14.69 18.77
C ASN A 367 7.20 -16.08 18.34
N ASN A 368 7.20 -16.34 17.04
CA ASN A 368 7.74 -17.56 16.43
C ASN A 368 9.23 -17.39 16.08
N THR A 369 9.98 -16.78 16.99
CA THR A 369 11.45 -16.68 16.95
C THR A 369 12.04 -17.35 18.19
N ALA A 370 13.37 -17.35 18.33
CA ALA A 370 14.03 -17.68 19.59
C ALA A 370 14.40 -16.43 20.42
N ASN A 371 14.12 -15.24 19.90
CA ASN A 371 14.46 -13.96 20.52
C ASN A 371 13.40 -13.57 21.57
N VAL A 372 13.76 -12.61 22.41
CA VAL A 372 12.81 -11.97 23.32
C VAL A 372 12.17 -10.80 22.59
N ASP A 373 10.84 -10.79 22.53
CA ASP A 373 10.06 -9.68 21.99
C ASP A 373 9.43 -8.87 23.14
N TYR A 374 9.39 -7.56 22.98
CA TYR A 374 8.80 -6.62 23.95
C TYR A 374 7.44 -6.13 23.44
N ALA A 375 6.40 -6.21 24.26
CA ALA A 375 5.03 -5.86 23.90
C ALA A 375 4.22 -5.28 25.09
N GLN A 376 4.88 -4.52 25.96
CA GLN A 376 4.26 -3.82 27.10
C GLN A 376 3.44 -2.60 26.64
N GLY A 377 2.55 -2.09 27.50
CA GLY A 377 1.79 -0.87 27.26
C GLY A 377 0.68 -1.01 26.20
N ASN A 378 0.35 -2.23 25.79
CA ASN A 378 -0.63 -2.52 24.73
C ASN A 378 -1.98 -2.99 25.30
N VAL A 379 -3.04 -2.82 24.50
CA VAL A 379 -4.40 -3.34 24.79
C VAL A 379 -4.55 -4.69 24.11
N TRP A 380 -4.90 -5.71 24.88
CA TRP A 380 -5.02 -7.11 24.45
C TRP A 380 -6.47 -7.56 24.50
N ASN A 381 -7.16 -7.43 23.38
CA ASN A 381 -8.58 -7.75 23.24
C ASN A 381 -9.40 -7.10 24.38
N TYR A 382 -10.17 -7.89 25.13
CA TYR A 382 -10.91 -7.43 26.32
C TYR A 382 -10.22 -7.79 27.65
N ALA A 383 -8.91 -8.07 27.65
CA ALA A 383 -8.19 -8.49 28.85
C ALA A 383 -8.16 -7.40 29.93
N GLU A 384 -8.52 -7.77 31.15
CA GLU A 384 -8.39 -6.92 32.35
C GLU A 384 -7.21 -7.34 33.23
N THR A 385 -6.68 -8.55 32.98
CA THR A 385 -5.60 -9.18 33.74
C THR A 385 -4.50 -9.72 32.83
N LEU A 386 -3.30 -9.90 33.39
CA LEU A 386 -2.18 -10.52 32.66
C LEU A 386 -2.49 -11.96 32.23
N GLU A 387 -3.27 -12.71 33.01
CA GLU A 387 -3.65 -14.07 32.65
C GLU A 387 -4.55 -14.11 31.42
N GLU A 388 -5.48 -13.16 31.31
CA GLU A 388 -6.36 -13.03 30.12
C GLU A 388 -5.56 -12.63 28.89
N ALA A 389 -4.67 -11.64 29.00
CA ALA A 389 -3.80 -11.24 27.89
C ALA A 389 -2.89 -12.40 27.45
N ALA A 390 -2.34 -13.16 28.39
CA ALA A 390 -1.46 -14.29 28.08
C ALA A 390 -2.12 -15.42 27.26
N ARG A 391 -3.47 -15.48 27.19
CA ARG A 391 -4.19 -16.49 26.40
C ARG A 391 -4.14 -16.23 24.90
N THR A 392 -3.98 -14.98 24.47
CA THR A 392 -3.93 -14.59 23.05
C THR A 392 -2.52 -14.21 22.58
N ILE A 393 -1.53 -14.27 23.48
CA ILE A 393 -0.11 -14.04 23.18
C ILE A 393 0.60 -15.39 23.05
N PHE A 394 1.13 -15.67 21.87
CA PHE A 394 1.79 -16.93 21.57
C PHE A 394 3.31 -16.74 21.61
N GLY A 395 3.94 -17.18 22.70
CA GLY A 395 5.39 -17.27 22.84
C GLY A 395 5.79 -18.61 23.46
N SER A 396 6.78 -18.59 24.34
CA SER A 396 7.26 -19.76 25.09
C SER A 396 6.18 -20.45 25.94
N ASN A 397 5.10 -19.73 26.29
CA ASN A 397 3.89 -20.25 26.95
C ASN A 397 3.04 -21.14 26.03
N TYR A 398 3.08 -20.91 24.72
CA TYR A 398 2.33 -21.65 23.70
C TYR A 398 3.14 -22.82 23.13
N SER A 399 4.42 -22.59 22.81
CA SER A 399 5.35 -23.62 22.34
C SER A 399 6.74 -23.41 22.92
N SER A 400 7.40 -24.48 23.36
CA SER A 400 8.79 -24.40 23.85
C SER A 400 9.82 -24.00 22.79
N SER A 401 9.44 -24.00 21.51
CA SER A 401 10.27 -23.53 20.40
C SER A 401 10.14 -22.04 20.12
N TYR A 402 9.19 -21.36 20.76
CA TYR A 402 8.89 -19.95 20.57
C TYR A 402 9.57 -19.10 21.64
N GLY A 403 9.80 -17.84 21.32
CA GLY A 403 10.52 -16.88 22.13
C GLY A 403 9.67 -16.34 23.28
N GLU A 404 10.34 -15.70 24.24
CA GLU A 404 9.65 -15.02 25.33
C GLU A 404 8.98 -13.74 24.81
N VAL A 405 7.79 -13.43 25.32
CA VAL A 405 7.13 -12.15 25.10
C VAL A 405 7.03 -11.44 26.46
N ILE A 406 7.62 -10.26 26.57
CA ILE A 406 7.52 -9.41 27.76
C ILE A 406 6.39 -8.41 27.52
N PHE A 407 5.25 -8.59 28.20
CA PHE A 407 4.02 -7.80 27.95
C PHE A 407 3.39 -7.15 29.20
N ASP A 408 4.00 -7.31 30.38
CA ASP A 408 3.60 -6.62 31.63
C ASP A 408 4.39 -5.29 31.76
N PRO A 409 3.73 -4.12 31.85
CA PRO A 409 2.29 -3.90 32.04
C PRO A 409 1.46 -4.03 30.77
N ILE A 410 0.25 -4.56 30.92
CA ILE A 410 -0.80 -4.40 29.90
C ILE A 410 -1.54 -3.08 30.12
N LYS A 411 -2.06 -2.51 29.03
CA LYS A 411 -3.02 -1.41 29.09
C LYS A 411 -4.42 -2.02 29.13
N THR A 412 -5.17 -1.72 30.18
CA THR A 412 -6.60 -2.00 30.18
C THR A 412 -7.31 -0.85 29.49
N ASP A 413 -8.35 -1.14 28.71
CA ASP A 413 -9.21 -0.09 28.17
C ASP A 413 -9.70 0.77 29.35
N THR A 414 -9.22 2.01 29.41
CA THR A 414 -9.76 3.03 30.31
C THR A 414 -11.06 3.58 29.73
N GLY A 415 -11.98 2.68 29.39
CA GLY A 415 -13.38 2.98 29.22
C GLY A 415 -14.07 2.98 30.59
N VAL A 416 -15.12 3.77 30.74
CA VAL A 416 -15.95 3.74 31.96
C VAL A 416 -16.57 2.34 32.11
N LYS A 417 -16.04 1.52 33.02
CA LYS A 417 -16.47 0.12 33.23
C LYS A 417 -17.77 -0.02 34.02
N VAL A 418 -18.22 1.01 34.75
CA VAL A 418 -19.42 0.98 35.59
C VAL A 418 -20.17 2.31 35.53
N ILE A 419 -21.47 2.25 35.22
CA ILE A 419 -22.43 3.34 35.48
C ILE A 419 -22.96 3.12 36.90
N THR A 420 -22.46 3.85 37.89
CA THR A 420 -22.98 3.71 39.27
C THR A 420 -24.24 4.52 39.55
N ASP A 421 -24.61 5.48 38.71
CA ASP A 421 -25.75 6.34 39.03
C ASP A 421 -26.76 6.43 37.87
N LYS A 422 -27.96 5.88 38.12
CA LYS A 422 -29.17 6.08 37.31
C LYS A 422 -29.78 7.47 37.48
N GLU A 423 -29.10 8.40 38.17
CA GLU A 423 -29.61 9.75 38.33
C GLU A 423 -28.86 10.72 37.41
N ASN A 424 -29.65 11.49 36.65
CA ASN A 424 -29.23 12.56 35.76
C ASN A 424 -28.15 13.45 36.40
N VAL A 425 -26.88 13.19 36.09
CA VAL A 425 -25.79 14.08 36.47
C VAL A 425 -25.99 15.39 35.71
N LYS A 426 -26.26 16.46 36.44
CA LYS A 426 -26.30 17.81 35.89
C LYS A 426 -24.87 18.33 35.83
N PHE A 427 -24.33 18.46 34.62
CA PHE A 427 -23.14 19.27 34.40
C PHE A 427 -23.54 20.75 34.49
N ASN A 428 -22.82 21.53 35.29
CA ASN A 428 -22.96 22.99 35.36
C ASN A 428 -21.66 23.62 34.90
N GLY A 429 -21.72 24.49 33.89
CA GLY A 429 -20.58 25.25 33.39
C GLY A 429 -19.97 24.65 32.11
N ARG A 430 -18.67 24.91 31.88
CA ARG A 430 -18.00 24.53 30.63
C ARG A 430 -17.71 23.03 30.58
N VAL A 431 -17.98 22.42 29.43
CA VAL A 431 -17.83 20.99 29.14
C VAL A 431 -17.17 20.81 27.79
N GLU A 432 -16.48 19.69 27.61
CA GLU A 432 -16.09 19.19 26.29
C GLU A 432 -16.92 17.95 25.96
N VAL A 433 -17.29 17.75 24.70
CA VAL A 433 -18.03 16.58 24.26
C VAL A 433 -17.29 15.94 23.10
N TYR A 434 -17.17 14.62 23.18
CA TYR A 434 -16.49 13.78 22.21
C TYR A 434 -17.48 12.77 21.66
N THR A 435 -17.31 12.36 20.41
CA THR A 435 -17.93 11.14 19.92
C THR A 435 -17.36 9.92 20.65
N VAL A 436 -17.99 8.76 20.49
CA VAL A 436 -17.52 7.51 21.11
C VAL A 436 -16.15 7.07 20.59
N ASP A 437 -15.81 7.46 19.37
CA ASP A 437 -14.52 7.31 18.70
C ASP A 437 -13.51 8.42 19.07
N GLY A 438 -13.84 9.29 20.03
CA GLY A 438 -12.90 10.25 20.62
C GLY A 438 -12.74 11.57 19.87
N VAL A 439 -13.56 11.84 18.85
CA VAL A 439 -13.53 13.13 18.13
C VAL A 439 -14.23 14.19 18.96
N LYS A 440 -13.54 15.29 19.29
CA LYS A 440 -14.16 16.43 19.99
C LYS A 440 -15.16 17.14 19.07
N VAL A 441 -16.42 17.16 19.48
CA VAL A 441 -17.55 17.77 18.73
C VAL A 441 -18.11 19.03 19.38
N PHE A 442 -17.77 19.29 20.63
CA PHE A 442 -18.22 20.50 21.33
C PHE A 442 -17.25 20.88 22.46
N ASP A 443 -17.11 22.17 22.70
CA ASP A 443 -16.45 22.77 23.87
C ASP A 443 -17.16 24.09 24.20
N GLY A 444 -17.85 24.13 25.33
CA GLY A 444 -18.70 25.27 25.66
C GLY A 444 -19.54 25.05 26.90
N ASP A 445 -20.50 25.93 27.16
CA ASP A 445 -21.38 25.77 28.32
C ASP A 445 -22.34 24.58 28.12
N SER A 446 -22.46 23.74 29.15
CA SER A 446 -23.39 22.61 29.28
C SER A 446 -24.83 22.94 28.87
N ALA A 447 -25.30 24.18 29.03
CA ALA A 447 -26.63 24.61 28.58
C ALA A 447 -26.83 24.50 27.06
N SER A 448 -25.74 24.50 26.28
CA SER A 448 -25.76 24.52 24.81
C SER A 448 -25.61 23.12 24.18
N ILE A 449 -25.51 22.05 25.00
CA ILE A 449 -25.49 20.65 24.51
C ILE A 449 -26.78 20.31 23.74
N SER A 450 -27.86 21.05 23.98
CA SER A 450 -29.11 20.95 23.22
C SER A 450 -28.98 21.23 21.72
N GLU A 451 -27.82 21.69 21.25
CA GLU A 451 -27.53 21.94 19.83
C GLU A 451 -26.87 20.75 19.10
N LEU A 452 -26.35 19.75 19.82
CA LEU A 452 -25.78 18.53 19.21
C LEU A 452 -26.81 17.74 18.37
N HIS A 453 -26.36 16.98 17.37
CA HIS A 453 -27.24 16.01 16.71
C HIS A 453 -27.61 14.85 17.66
N SER A 454 -28.68 14.12 17.36
CA SER A 454 -29.01 12.89 18.09
C SER A 454 -27.88 11.87 17.91
N GLY A 455 -27.48 11.22 19.00
CA GLY A 455 -26.29 10.39 19.00
C GLY A 455 -25.79 10.03 20.39
N THR A 456 -24.75 9.19 20.42
CA THR A 456 -24.06 8.83 21.65
C THR A 456 -22.75 9.60 21.74
N TYR A 457 -22.48 10.19 22.91
CA TYR A 457 -21.31 11.02 23.13
C TYR A 457 -20.68 10.73 24.49
N ILE A 458 -19.42 11.12 24.64
CA ILE A 458 -18.72 11.23 25.92
C ILE A 458 -18.61 12.71 26.27
N ILE A 459 -19.24 13.14 27.35
CA ILE A 459 -19.10 14.49 27.90
C ILE A 459 -18.06 14.48 29.01
N THR A 460 -17.19 15.49 29.04
CA THR A 460 -16.19 15.69 30.08
C THR A 460 -16.32 17.08 30.70
N SER A 461 -16.10 17.18 32.01
CA SER A 461 -16.06 18.43 32.77
C SER A 461 -14.98 18.31 33.84
N GLY A 462 -13.83 18.94 33.60
CA GLY A 462 -12.65 18.77 34.46
C GLY A 462 -12.18 17.31 34.44
N ARG A 463 -12.26 16.62 35.59
CA ARG A 463 -11.83 15.21 35.75
C ARG A 463 -12.97 14.19 35.67
N VAL A 464 -14.20 14.64 35.40
CA VAL A 464 -15.37 13.78 35.33
C VAL A 464 -15.76 13.58 33.87
N SER A 465 -15.99 12.33 33.48
CA SER A 465 -16.43 11.95 32.13
C SER A 465 -17.65 11.05 32.21
N GLN A 466 -18.60 11.22 31.30
CA GLN A 466 -19.82 10.41 31.25
C GLN A 466 -20.29 10.20 29.81
N LYS A 467 -20.90 9.04 29.53
CA LYS A 467 -21.61 8.81 28.27
C LYS A 467 -23.02 9.40 28.33
N ILE A 468 -23.39 10.20 27.33
CA ILE A 468 -24.75 10.71 27.15
C ILE A 468 -25.32 10.19 25.83
N VAL A 469 -26.64 10.00 25.80
CA VAL A 469 -27.39 9.68 24.59
C VAL A 469 -28.39 10.80 24.37
N LYS A 470 -28.37 11.40 23.18
CA LYS A 470 -29.23 12.52 22.81
C LYS A 470 -30.28 12.13 21.79
#